data_AF-A0A813L4K9-F1
#
_entry.id   AF-A0A813L4K9-F1
#
_cell.length_a   1.000
_cell.length_b   1.000
_cell.length_c   1.000
_cell.angle_alpha   90.00
_cell.angle_beta   90.00
_cell.angle_gamma   90.00
#
_symmetry.space_group_name_H-M   'P 1'
#
loop_
_entity.id
_entity.type
_entity.pdbx_description
1 polymer ?
#
loop_
_entity_poly.entity_id
_entity_poly.type
_entity_poly.pdbx_seq_one_letter_code
_entity_poly.pdbx_strand_id
1 'polypeptide(L)'
;MSSLPGNQLCTKGVGSVVEWPRVSDHLFGPHPPVYDYAIPITGTALVIIAGILVPHLWNLWSAKPAQQQRVWQTRTVAAVPLVIALFKFLALVAPHVWKLLFLLIACFEVLAFWSFLKLILGFVGSSDNDILEVLQRAAPTRMWTSPPLGCFFRACVTPRLPEQQDLLAIRVLVWQFIVLAPATAAAEMSGSMPESVHLALGRIEVASLLLAMYGLFAMMAMTYDVLEHYRCYSKFWMIKGTFIANTAIFRIARRFMQHDVLTGNTCYAKDTLAGAWAGVLTVVICLPLSVLCRYAFTSQDFEGYGLLQEEAEPKQK
;
A
#
# COMPACT_ATOMS: atom_id res chain seq x y z
N MET A 1 11.02 -6.01 47.94
CA MET A 1 10.55 -6.23 46.55
C MET A 1 10.25 -4.88 45.94
N SER A 2 11.20 -4.35 45.18
CA SER A 2 11.09 -3.09 44.47
C SER A 2 10.05 -3.23 43.36
N SER A 3 8.94 -2.53 43.48
CA SER A 3 7.98 -2.31 42.40
C SER A 3 8.68 -1.56 41.27
N LEU A 4 9.17 -2.29 40.27
CA LEU A 4 9.72 -1.70 39.06
C LEU A 4 8.65 -0.84 38.40
N PRO A 5 8.88 0.47 38.20
CA PRO A 5 7.91 1.32 37.53
C PRO A 5 7.83 0.94 36.04
N GLY A 6 6.69 0.37 35.62
CA GLY A 6 6.17 0.49 34.25
C GLY A 6 6.30 -0.70 33.30
N ASN A 7 5.36 -1.65 33.39
CA ASN A 7 4.65 -2.29 32.26
C ASN A 7 5.46 -2.74 31.02
N GLN A 8 6.51 -3.54 31.19
CA GLN A 8 7.00 -4.42 30.12
C GLN A 8 7.03 -5.86 30.65
N LEU A 9 5.94 -6.58 30.41
CA LEU A 9 5.77 -7.95 30.90
C LEU A 9 6.21 -8.95 29.82
N CYS A 10 6.08 -8.59 28.54
CA CYS A 10 6.39 -9.50 27.44
C CYS A 10 7.82 -9.29 26.93
N THR A 11 8.51 -10.40 26.64
CA THR A 11 9.79 -10.39 25.92
C THR A 11 9.59 -9.92 24.47
N LYS A 12 10.49 -9.03 24.00
CA LYS A 12 10.41 -8.42 22.66
C LYS A 12 11.46 -9.02 21.71
N GLY A 13 11.09 -9.16 20.43
CA GLY A 13 12.03 -9.51 19.35
C GLY A 13 11.68 -10.82 18.63
N VAL A 14 12.43 -11.16 17.58
CA VAL A 14 12.24 -12.42 16.83
C VAL A 14 12.56 -13.65 17.70
N GLY A 15 13.41 -13.50 18.71
CA GLY A 15 13.78 -14.58 19.64
C GLY A 15 12.73 -14.89 20.71
N SER A 16 11.74 -14.01 20.96
CA SER A 16 10.70 -14.29 21.95
C SER A 16 9.58 -15.20 21.45
N VAL A 17 9.63 -15.62 20.18
CA VAL A 17 8.62 -16.48 19.52
C VAL A 17 8.38 -17.79 20.27
N VAL A 18 9.34 -18.28 21.06
CA VAL A 18 9.20 -19.49 21.88
C VAL A 18 8.14 -19.34 22.98
N GLU A 19 7.88 -18.12 23.46
CA GLU A 19 6.92 -17.83 24.53
C GLU A 19 5.50 -17.51 24.01
N TRP A 20 5.29 -17.53 22.69
CA TRP A 20 4.01 -17.16 22.10
C TRP A 20 3.07 -18.36 21.96
N PRO A 21 1.75 -18.16 22.11
CA PRO A 21 0.79 -19.25 21.95
C PRO A 21 0.85 -19.82 20.53
N ARG A 22 0.77 -21.15 20.43
CA ARG A 22 0.52 -21.81 19.15
C ARG A 22 -0.84 -21.35 18.61
N VAL A 23 -1.03 -21.44 17.30
CA VAL A 23 -2.30 -21.03 16.65
C VAL A 23 -3.51 -21.72 17.30
N SER A 24 -3.41 -23.02 17.62
CA SER A 24 -4.46 -23.75 18.32
C SER A 24 -4.79 -23.15 19.68
N ASP A 25 -3.77 -22.84 20.46
CA ASP A 25 -3.90 -22.34 21.83
C ASP A 25 -4.41 -20.90 21.83
N HIS A 26 -4.04 -20.12 20.81
CA HIS A 26 -4.57 -18.78 20.59
C HIS A 26 -6.06 -18.81 20.20
N LEU A 27 -6.46 -19.68 19.27
CA LEU A 27 -7.83 -19.74 18.75
C LEU A 27 -8.83 -20.36 19.74
N PHE A 28 -8.42 -21.41 20.45
CA PHE A 28 -9.32 -22.18 21.32
C PHE A 28 -9.05 -21.97 22.82
N GLY A 29 -7.92 -21.37 23.17
CA GLY A 29 -7.56 -21.04 24.54
C GLY A 29 -7.89 -19.60 24.93
N PRO A 30 -7.49 -19.20 26.15
CA PRO A 30 -7.76 -17.86 26.65
C PRO A 30 -6.94 -16.81 25.87
N HIS A 31 -7.62 -15.82 25.31
CA HIS A 31 -7.01 -14.72 24.57
C HIS A 31 -7.68 -13.38 24.93
N PRO A 32 -7.05 -12.23 24.61
CA PRO A 32 -7.63 -10.93 24.88
C PRO A 32 -8.98 -10.75 24.17
N PRO A 33 -9.98 -10.09 24.80
CA PRO A 33 -11.34 -9.97 24.24
C PRO A 33 -11.42 -9.32 22.84
N VAL A 34 -10.35 -8.64 22.39
CA VAL A 34 -10.29 -8.12 21.02
C VAL A 34 -10.39 -9.21 19.97
N TYR A 35 -9.82 -10.39 20.21
CA TYR A 35 -9.77 -11.45 19.21
C TYR A 35 -11.12 -12.15 19.01
N ASP A 36 -11.99 -12.17 20.04
CA ASP A 36 -13.32 -12.77 19.99
C ASP A 36 -14.18 -12.18 18.86
N TYR A 37 -14.07 -10.87 18.61
CA TYR A 37 -14.77 -10.20 17.50
C TYR A 37 -13.85 -9.90 16.31
N ALA A 38 -12.56 -9.65 16.52
CA ALA A 38 -11.65 -9.30 15.43
C ALA A 38 -11.54 -10.43 14.40
N ILE A 39 -11.40 -11.67 14.84
CA ILE A 39 -11.26 -12.84 13.97
C ILE A 39 -12.51 -13.06 13.11
N PRO A 40 -13.74 -13.16 13.65
CA PRO A 40 -14.92 -13.39 12.82
C PRO A 40 -15.24 -12.21 11.89
N ILE A 41 -15.06 -10.95 12.34
CA ILE A 41 -15.30 -9.77 11.51
C ILE A 41 -14.32 -9.76 10.33
N THR A 42 -13.03 -9.95 10.58
CA THR A 42 -12.01 -9.96 9.51
C THR A 42 -12.13 -11.16 8.60
N GLY A 43 -12.44 -12.34 9.13
CA GLY A 43 -12.70 -13.54 8.33
C GLY A 43 -13.89 -13.34 7.39
N THR A 44 -15.00 -12.81 7.90
CA THR A 44 -16.19 -12.51 7.09
C THR A 44 -15.88 -11.48 6.01
N ALA A 45 -15.22 -10.38 6.37
CA ALA A 45 -14.84 -9.34 5.42
C ALA A 45 -13.85 -9.86 4.35
N LEU A 46 -12.88 -10.70 4.73
CA LEU A 46 -11.95 -11.33 3.80
C LEU A 46 -12.67 -12.22 2.78
N VAL A 47 -13.66 -13.01 3.23
CA VAL A 47 -14.47 -13.85 2.31
C VAL A 47 -15.22 -12.97 1.31
N ILE A 48 -15.81 -11.85 1.75
CA ILE A 48 -16.50 -10.91 0.84
C ILE A 48 -15.51 -10.29 -0.15
N ILE A 49 -14.35 -9.81 0.32
CA ILE A 49 -13.28 -9.25 -0.52
C ILE A 49 -12.83 -10.28 -1.56
N ALA A 50 -12.59 -11.52 -1.15
CA ALA A 50 -12.19 -12.60 -2.04
C ALA A 50 -13.28 -12.91 -3.07
N GLY A 51 -14.55 -12.95 -2.67
CA GLY A 51 -15.69 -13.13 -3.59
C GLY A 51 -15.80 -12.04 -4.65
N ILE A 52 -15.39 -10.80 -4.34
CA ILE A 52 -15.36 -9.69 -5.30
C ILE A 52 -14.12 -9.76 -6.20
N LEU A 53 -12.93 -9.94 -5.61
CA LEU A 53 -11.66 -9.75 -6.30
C LEU A 53 -11.13 -11.00 -6.99
N VAL A 54 -11.34 -12.21 -6.47
CA VAL A 54 -10.81 -13.44 -7.09
C VAL A 54 -11.38 -13.64 -8.50
N PRO A 55 -12.70 -13.56 -8.75
CA PRO A 55 -13.23 -13.66 -10.11
C PRO A 55 -12.74 -12.52 -11.01
N HIS A 56 -12.61 -11.31 -10.45
CA HIS A 56 -12.11 -10.16 -11.19
C HIS A 56 -10.66 -10.33 -11.64
N LEU A 57 -9.77 -10.73 -10.72
CA LEU A 57 -8.37 -11.03 -11.01
C LEU A 57 -8.23 -12.20 -11.99
N TRP A 58 -9.10 -13.21 -11.89
CA TRP A 58 -9.15 -14.31 -12.85
C TRP A 58 -9.53 -13.84 -14.26
N ASN A 59 -10.50 -12.93 -14.38
CA ASN A 59 -10.85 -12.34 -15.67
C ASN A 59 -9.68 -11.53 -16.25
N LEU A 60 -9.00 -10.72 -15.43
CA LEU A 60 -7.75 -10.07 -15.81
C LEU A 60 -6.62 -11.08 -16.13
N TRP A 61 -6.71 -12.31 -15.63
CA TRP A 61 -5.80 -13.40 -15.95
C TRP A 61 -5.97 -13.93 -17.37
N SER A 62 -7.22 -14.06 -17.79
CA SER A 62 -7.60 -14.63 -19.09
C SER A 62 -7.41 -13.69 -20.29
N ALA A 63 -7.22 -12.38 -20.06
CA ALA A 63 -6.97 -11.43 -21.14
C ALA A 63 -5.68 -11.80 -21.89
N LYS A 64 -5.78 -12.11 -23.19
CA LYS A 64 -4.65 -12.41 -24.08
C LYS A 64 -3.90 -11.11 -24.39
N PRO A 65 -2.73 -10.84 -23.79
CA PRO A 65 -2.16 -9.52 -23.93
C PRO A 65 -1.09 -9.49 -25.02
N ALA A 66 -1.17 -8.47 -25.88
CA ALA A 66 -0.04 -8.06 -26.70
C ALA A 66 1.17 -7.62 -25.83
N GLN A 67 0.95 -7.22 -24.58
CA GLN A 67 1.99 -6.84 -23.61
C GLN A 67 1.78 -7.50 -22.24
N GLN A 68 2.46 -8.62 -22.02
CA GLN A 68 2.43 -9.38 -20.77
C GLN A 68 2.84 -8.56 -19.53
N GLN A 69 3.76 -7.60 -19.69
CA GLN A 69 4.28 -6.80 -18.58
C GLN A 69 3.22 -5.88 -17.94
N ARG A 70 2.38 -5.22 -18.74
CA ARG A 70 1.30 -4.35 -18.23
C ARG A 70 0.23 -5.14 -17.51
N VAL A 71 -0.13 -6.28 -18.07
CA VAL A 71 -1.07 -7.20 -17.43
C VAL A 71 -0.57 -7.62 -16.05
N TRP A 72 0.71 -7.95 -15.93
CA TRP A 72 1.30 -8.27 -14.64
C TRP A 72 1.24 -7.08 -13.67
N GLN A 73 1.59 -5.88 -14.11
CA GLN A 73 1.50 -4.66 -13.29
C GLN A 73 0.07 -4.37 -12.82
N THR A 74 -0.91 -4.43 -13.73
CA THR A 74 -2.33 -4.27 -13.43
C THR A 74 -2.80 -5.30 -12.40
N ARG A 75 -2.44 -6.57 -12.57
CA ARG A 75 -2.80 -7.64 -11.62
C ARG A 75 -2.21 -7.40 -10.24
N THR A 76 -0.92 -7.07 -10.17
CA THR A 76 -0.23 -6.78 -8.91
C THR A 76 -0.92 -5.66 -8.15
N VAL A 77 -1.27 -4.58 -8.86
CA VAL A 77 -1.97 -3.44 -8.28
C VAL A 77 -3.40 -3.79 -7.87
N ALA A 78 -4.16 -4.48 -8.73
CA ALA A 78 -5.54 -4.88 -8.43
C ALA A 78 -5.64 -5.89 -7.27
N ALA A 79 -4.58 -6.66 -7.01
CA ALA A 79 -4.53 -7.61 -5.91
C ALA A 79 -4.30 -6.97 -4.52
N VAL A 80 -3.94 -5.69 -4.45
CA VAL A 80 -3.55 -4.99 -3.20
C VAL A 80 -4.55 -5.16 -2.06
N PRO A 81 -5.87 -4.90 -2.22
CA PRO A 81 -6.80 -5.03 -1.11
C PRO A 81 -6.93 -6.47 -0.60
N LEU A 82 -6.90 -7.45 -1.51
CA LEU A 82 -7.00 -8.87 -1.16
C LEU A 82 -5.75 -9.34 -0.40
N VAL A 83 -4.56 -9.01 -0.89
CA VAL A 83 -3.29 -9.42 -0.28
C VAL A 83 -3.13 -8.80 1.11
N ILE A 84 -3.44 -7.51 1.26
CA ILE A 84 -3.38 -6.83 2.55
C ILE A 84 -4.41 -7.43 3.52
N ALA A 85 -5.65 -7.63 3.08
CA ALA A 85 -6.68 -8.23 3.93
C ALA A 85 -6.30 -9.65 4.39
N LEU A 86 -5.76 -10.47 3.49
CA LEU A 86 -5.29 -11.81 3.78
C LEU A 86 -4.16 -11.78 4.83
N PHE A 87 -3.11 -10.98 4.63
CA PHE A 87 -2.01 -10.93 5.59
C PHE A 87 -2.42 -10.34 6.94
N LYS A 88 -3.34 -9.38 6.99
CA LYS A 88 -3.90 -8.87 8.25
C LYS A 88 -4.72 -9.92 8.98
N PHE A 89 -5.53 -10.71 8.27
CA PHE A 89 -6.25 -11.83 8.86
C PHE A 89 -5.29 -12.90 9.39
N LEU A 90 -4.25 -13.25 8.62
CA LEU A 90 -3.23 -14.19 9.09
C LEU A 90 -2.49 -13.67 10.33
N ALA A 91 -2.25 -12.36 10.43
CA ALA A 91 -1.63 -11.75 11.61
C ALA A 91 -2.53 -11.80 12.86
N LEU A 92 -3.86 -11.83 12.68
CA LEU A 92 -4.82 -12.05 13.76
C LEU A 92 -4.83 -13.52 14.21
N VAL A 93 -4.85 -14.47 13.26
CA VAL A 93 -4.92 -15.91 13.56
C VAL A 93 -3.58 -16.43 14.11
N ALA A 94 -2.47 -15.91 13.60
CA ALA A 94 -1.13 -16.32 13.96
C ALA A 94 -0.33 -15.12 14.47
N PRO A 95 -0.65 -14.61 15.68
CA PRO A 95 -0.01 -13.42 16.21
C PRO A 95 1.50 -13.61 16.33
N HIS A 96 2.04 -14.80 16.57
CA HIS A 96 3.48 -15.05 16.68
C HIS A 96 4.30 -14.73 15.41
N VAL A 97 3.71 -14.75 14.21
CA VAL A 97 4.38 -14.39 12.95
C VAL A 97 4.02 -12.98 12.46
N TRP A 98 3.31 -12.17 13.27
CA TRP A 98 2.78 -10.89 12.83
C TRP A 98 3.82 -9.95 12.22
N LYS A 99 5.03 -9.89 12.79
CA LYS A 99 6.11 -9.03 12.28
C LYS A 99 6.59 -9.46 10.89
N LEU A 100 6.69 -10.76 10.64
CA LEU A 100 7.03 -11.30 9.33
C LEU A 100 5.94 -10.95 8.31
N LEU A 101 4.67 -11.10 8.70
CA LEU A 101 3.54 -10.73 7.86
C LEU A 101 3.53 -9.22 7.55
N PHE A 102 3.90 -8.36 8.50
CA PHE A 102 4.03 -6.92 8.28
C PHE A 102 5.18 -6.57 7.33
N LEU A 103 6.31 -7.28 7.42
CA LEU A 103 7.39 -7.16 6.44
C LEU A 103 6.93 -7.58 5.03
N LEU A 104 6.21 -8.70 4.92
CA LEU A 104 5.67 -9.16 3.63
C LEU A 104 4.65 -8.17 3.06
N ILE A 105 3.79 -7.59 3.90
CA ILE A 105 2.90 -6.49 3.51
C ILE A 105 3.75 -5.33 2.98
N ALA A 106 4.75 -4.85 3.71
CA ALA A 106 5.60 -3.73 3.29
C ALA A 106 6.25 -4.00 1.93
N CYS A 107 6.84 -5.18 1.72
CA CYS A 107 7.41 -5.60 0.43
C CYS A 107 6.37 -5.60 -0.70
N PHE A 108 5.15 -6.07 -0.42
CA PHE A 108 4.09 -6.06 -1.41
C PHE A 108 3.60 -4.63 -1.71
N GLU A 109 3.54 -3.74 -0.71
CA GLU A 109 3.17 -2.34 -0.90
C GLU A 109 4.14 -1.63 -1.82
N VAL A 110 5.46 -1.77 -1.60
CA VAL A 110 6.46 -1.15 -2.49
C VAL A 110 6.44 -1.74 -3.90
N LEU A 111 6.17 -3.04 -4.03
CA LEU A 111 5.98 -3.68 -5.32
C LEU A 111 4.76 -3.12 -6.08
N ALA A 112 3.65 -2.93 -5.38
CA ALA A 112 2.43 -2.36 -5.94
C ALA A 112 2.60 -0.88 -6.30
N PHE A 113 3.29 -0.10 -5.48
CA PHE A 113 3.67 1.29 -5.78
C PHE A 113 4.48 1.39 -7.08
N TRP A 114 5.52 0.56 -7.20
CA TRP A 114 6.36 0.53 -8.39
C TRP A 114 5.58 0.08 -9.63
N SER A 115 4.78 -0.97 -9.48
CA SER A 115 3.92 -1.49 -10.56
C SER A 115 2.93 -0.44 -11.03
N PHE A 116 2.37 0.36 -10.12
CA PHE A 116 1.46 1.44 -10.46
C PHE A 116 2.14 2.60 -11.19
N LEU A 117 3.32 3.04 -10.73
CA LEU A 117 4.11 4.05 -11.45
C LEU A 117 4.43 3.57 -12.87
N LYS A 118 4.88 2.32 -13.01
CA LYS A 118 5.18 1.71 -14.31
C LYS A 118 3.95 1.55 -15.18
N LEU A 119 2.80 1.25 -14.59
CA LEU A 119 1.53 1.16 -15.31
C LEU A 119 1.11 2.51 -15.88
N ILE A 120 1.17 3.59 -15.09
CA ILE A 120 0.90 4.96 -15.57
C ILE A 120 1.84 5.32 -16.71
N LEU A 121 3.16 5.17 -16.51
CA LEU A 121 4.16 5.47 -17.53
C LEU A 121 3.93 4.64 -18.80
N GLY A 122 3.62 3.36 -18.61
CA GLY A 122 3.32 2.44 -19.70
C GLY A 122 2.09 2.84 -20.50
N PHE A 123 1.06 3.43 -19.90
CA PHE A 123 -0.09 3.95 -20.65
C PHE A 123 0.24 5.18 -21.49
N VAL A 124 1.27 5.96 -21.10
CA VAL A 124 1.68 7.16 -21.83
C VAL A 124 2.60 6.82 -23.01
N GLY A 125 3.56 5.91 -22.81
CA GLY A 125 4.54 5.55 -23.86
C GLY A 125 5.37 4.31 -23.54
N SER A 126 6.07 3.80 -24.56
CA SER A 126 6.95 2.62 -24.45
C SER A 126 8.35 2.96 -23.96
N SER A 127 8.89 4.11 -24.37
CA SER A 127 10.20 4.60 -24.00
C SER A 127 10.11 5.91 -23.20
N ASP A 128 11.17 6.27 -22.48
CA ASP A 128 11.21 7.55 -21.74
C ASP A 128 11.12 8.77 -22.67
N ASN A 129 11.64 8.65 -23.89
CA ASN A 129 11.55 9.70 -24.91
C ASN A 129 10.11 9.81 -25.45
N ASP A 130 9.45 8.68 -25.73
CA ASP A 130 8.05 8.66 -26.20
C ASP A 130 7.14 9.26 -25.13
N ILE A 131 7.36 8.88 -23.86
CA ILE A 131 6.61 9.41 -22.72
C ILE A 131 6.77 10.92 -22.66
N LEU A 132 8.00 11.44 -22.75
CA LEU A 132 8.26 12.86 -22.70
C LEU A 132 7.63 13.59 -23.90
N GLU A 133 7.72 13.03 -25.10
CA GLU A 133 7.14 13.59 -26.31
C GLU A 133 5.61 13.70 -26.21
N VAL A 134 4.93 12.63 -25.76
CA VAL A 134 3.48 12.64 -25.54
C VAL A 134 3.09 13.68 -24.49
N LEU A 135 3.86 13.78 -23.40
CA LEU A 135 3.61 14.73 -22.31
C LEU A 135 3.87 16.20 -22.72
N GLN A 136 4.83 16.45 -23.59
CA GLN A 136 5.13 17.80 -24.09
C GLN A 136 4.11 18.28 -25.12
N ARG A 137 3.38 17.36 -25.77
CA ARG A 137 2.23 17.69 -26.62
C ARG A 137 0.97 18.05 -25.83
N ALA A 138 0.91 17.69 -24.54
CA ALA A 138 -0.19 18.04 -23.66
C ALA A 138 -0.12 19.51 -23.19
N ALA A 139 -1.19 20.02 -22.58
CA ALA A 139 -1.22 21.38 -22.08
C ALA A 139 -0.23 21.58 -20.92
N PRO A 140 0.38 22.77 -20.76
CA PRO A 140 1.24 23.08 -19.60
C PRO A 140 0.49 22.88 -18.28
N THR A 141 1.07 22.11 -17.35
CA THR A 141 0.43 21.77 -16.06
C THR A 141 1.22 22.31 -14.88
N ARG A 142 0.57 22.44 -13.71
CA ARG A 142 1.22 22.79 -12.44
C ARG A 142 1.48 21.54 -11.60
N MET A 143 2.19 20.56 -12.16
CA MET A 143 2.33 19.22 -11.57
C MET A 143 2.86 19.20 -10.12
N TRP A 144 3.81 20.08 -9.78
CA TRP A 144 4.41 20.20 -8.44
C TRP A 144 3.55 20.99 -7.44
N THR A 145 2.37 21.46 -7.83
CA THR A 145 1.41 22.09 -6.89
C THR A 145 0.40 21.10 -6.32
N SER A 146 0.60 19.82 -6.62
CA SER A 146 -0.30 18.75 -6.21
C SER A 146 -0.25 18.52 -4.69
N PRO A 147 -1.37 18.11 -4.07
CA PRO A 147 -1.36 17.72 -2.65
C PRO A 147 -0.40 16.54 -2.39
N PRO A 148 0.10 16.35 -1.15
CA PRO A 148 -0.20 17.13 0.06
C PRO A 148 0.69 18.37 0.28
N LEU A 149 1.84 18.47 -0.41
CA LEU A 149 2.86 19.49 -0.10
C LEU A 149 2.72 20.79 -0.91
N GLY A 150 2.11 20.73 -2.11
CA GLY A 150 2.15 21.84 -3.08
C GLY A 150 0.96 22.82 -3.03
N CYS A 151 -0.09 22.55 -2.23
CA CYS A 151 -1.35 23.30 -2.32
C CYS A 151 -1.19 24.80 -2.00
N PHE A 152 -0.38 25.16 -1.02
CA PHE A 152 -0.15 26.56 -0.63
C PHE A 152 0.65 27.36 -1.68
N PHE A 153 1.44 26.67 -2.49
CA PHE A 153 2.27 27.30 -3.52
C PHE A 153 1.57 27.38 -4.89
N ARG A 154 0.30 26.93 -4.99
CA ARG A 154 -0.43 26.86 -6.27
C ARG A 154 -0.54 28.20 -6.99
N ALA A 155 -0.64 29.31 -6.26
CA ALA A 155 -0.72 30.66 -6.83
C ALA A 155 0.63 31.17 -7.35
N CYS A 156 1.74 30.69 -6.79
CA CYS A 156 3.09 31.19 -7.09
C CYS A 156 3.79 30.40 -8.21
N VAL A 157 3.31 29.19 -8.53
CA VAL A 157 3.95 28.33 -9.52
C VAL A 157 3.30 28.54 -10.90
N THR A 158 4.14 28.85 -11.88
CA THR A 158 3.73 28.97 -13.29
C THR A 158 3.51 27.58 -13.91
N PRO A 159 2.45 27.38 -14.71
CA PRO A 159 2.32 26.18 -15.54
C PRO A 159 3.52 26.06 -16.48
N ARG A 160 4.07 24.86 -16.62
CA ARG A 160 5.15 24.58 -17.59
C ARG A 160 4.99 23.19 -18.18
N LEU A 161 5.68 22.94 -19.29
CA LEU A 161 5.74 21.61 -19.89
C LEU A 161 6.60 20.66 -19.04
N PRO A 162 6.28 19.36 -19.04
CA PRO A 162 7.11 18.34 -18.41
C PRO A 162 8.51 18.23 -19.01
N GLU A 163 9.50 18.08 -18.15
CA GLU A 163 10.89 17.86 -18.52
C GLU A 163 11.38 16.48 -18.05
N GLN A 164 12.47 15.99 -18.63
CA GLN A 164 13.08 14.71 -18.23
C GLN A 164 13.48 14.70 -16.74
N GLN A 165 13.89 15.86 -16.20
CA GLN A 165 14.25 16.01 -14.79
C GLN A 165 13.05 15.75 -13.87
N ASP A 166 11.82 16.07 -14.31
CA ASP A 166 10.60 15.82 -13.53
C ASP A 166 10.33 14.32 -13.40
N LEU A 167 10.46 13.59 -14.50
CA LEU A 167 10.31 12.13 -14.53
C LEU A 167 11.35 11.46 -13.62
N LEU A 168 12.60 11.94 -13.65
CA LEU A 168 13.65 11.43 -12.78
C LEU A 168 13.36 11.73 -11.31
N ALA A 169 12.92 12.95 -10.98
CA ALA A 169 12.57 13.34 -9.63
C ALA A 169 11.42 12.49 -9.07
N ILE A 170 10.36 12.26 -9.85
CA ILE A 170 9.25 11.37 -9.49
C ILE A 170 9.75 9.95 -9.22
N ARG A 171 10.63 9.41 -10.07
CA ARG A 171 11.21 8.07 -9.85
C ARG A 171 12.02 8.01 -8.57
N VAL A 172 12.85 9.00 -8.28
CA VAL A 172 13.64 9.07 -7.04
C VAL A 172 12.74 9.12 -5.81
N LEU A 173 11.66 9.93 -5.84
CA LEU A 173 10.68 10.01 -4.77
C LEU A 173 9.97 8.69 -4.50
N VAL A 174 9.74 7.86 -5.53
CA VAL A 174 9.16 6.52 -5.34
C VAL A 174 10.25 5.53 -4.87
N TRP A 175 11.44 5.57 -5.45
CA TRP A 175 12.55 4.67 -5.11
C TRP A 175 13.01 4.78 -3.66
N GLN A 176 13.04 5.99 -3.09
CA GLN A 176 13.39 6.15 -1.68
C GLN A 176 12.43 5.40 -0.76
N PHE A 177 11.13 5.35 -1.09
CA PHE A 177 10.14 4.58 -0.34
C PHE A 177 10.29 3.07 -0.56
N ILE A 178 10.59 2.66 -1.80
CA ILE A 178 10.89 1.25 -2.14
C ILE A 178 11.97 0.66 -1.25
N VAL A 179 13.01 1.45 -0.96
CA VAL A 179 14.11 1.01 -0.09
C VAL A 179 13.77 1.17 1.39
N LEU A 180 13.21 2.33 1.78
CA LEU A 180 12.99 2.65 3.19
C LEU A 180 11.94 1.75 3.86
N ALA A 181 10.79 1.49 3.24
CA ALA A 181 9.70 0.79 3.92
C ALA A 181 10.05 -0.66 4.33
N PRO A 182 10.61 -1.51 3.44
CA PRO A 182 11.07 -2.84 3.85
C PRO A 182 12.21 -2.77 4.87
N ALA A 183 13.13 -1.80 4.74
CA ALA A 183 14.24 -1.63 5.67
C ALA A 183 13.75 -1.26 7.09
N THR A 184 12.77 -0.36 7.20
CA THR A 184 12.17 -0.01 8.50
C THR A 184 11.40 -1.19 9.09
N ALA A 185 10.64 -1.93 8.28
CA ALA A 185 9.93 -3.13 8.73
C ALA A 185 10.90 -4.22 9.23
N ALA A 186 12.00 -4.46 8.49
CA ALA A 186 13.04 -5.40 8.88
C ALA A 186 13.77 -4.96 10.16
N ALA A 187 14.06 -3.66 10.30
CA ALA A 187 14.63 -3.13 11.53
C ALA A 187 13.70 -3.39 12.73
N GLU A 188 12.39 -3.15 12.61
CA GLU A 188 11.40 -3.38 13.68
C GLU A 188 11.29 -4.85 14.12
N MET A 189 11.70 -5.80 13.26
CA MET A 189 11.78 -7.21 13.62
C MET A 189 12.81 -7.48 14.73
N SER A 190 13.98 -6.82 14.67
CA SER A 190 15.10 -7.05 15.60
C SER A 190 14.70 -6.96 17.08
N GLY A 191 13.76 -6.07 17.43
CA GLY A 191 13.20 -5.94 18.78
C GLY A 191 14.16 -5.41 19.86
N SER A 192 15.43 -5.20 19.52
CA SER A 192 16.46 -4.66 20.42
C SER A 192 16.58 -3.14 20.37
N MET A 193 15.78 -2.47 19.53
CA MET A 193 15.90 -1.03 19.32
C MET A 193 15.26 -0.22 20.47
N PRO A 194 15.89 0.89 20.89
CA PRO A 194 15.29 1.83 21.82
C PRO A 194 13.95 2.38 21.29
N GLU A 195 13.03 2.71 22.19
CA GLU A 195 11.70 3.25 21.83
C GLU A 195 11.79 4.56 21.01
N SER A 196 12.80 5.39 21.28
CA SER A 196 13.08 6.60 20.50
C SER A 196 13.39 6.31 19.03
N VAL A 197 14.16 5.24 18.77
CA VAL A 197 14.51 4.79 17.42
C VAL A 197 13.26 4.26 16.72
N HIS A 198 12.42 3.46 17.40
CA HIS A 198 11.14 3.01 16.84
C HIS A 198 10.22 4.17 16.44
N LEU A 199 10.16 5.23 17.26
CA LEU A 199 9.38 6.42 16.94
C LEU A 199 9.98 7.20 15.75
N ALA A 200 11.31 7.32 15.70
CA ALA A 200 12.00 7.98 14.60
C ALA A 200 11.80 7.24 13.27
N LEU A 201 11.99 5.91 13.25
CA LEU A 201 11.74 5.08 12.07
C LEU A 201 10.30 5.22 11.57
N GLY A 202 9.32 5.23 12.47
CA GLY A 202 7.93 5.44 12.09
C GLY A 202 7.64 6.81 11.49
N ARG A 203 8.33 7.86 11.93
CA ARG A 203 8.22 9.21 11.31
C ARG A 203 8.89 9.24 9.94
N ILE A 204 10.07 8.61 9.81
CA ILE A 204 10.80 8.51 8.54
C ILE A 204 9.97 7.74 7.50
N GLU A 205 9.37 6.61 7.89
CA GLU A 205 8.49 5.82 7.02
C GLU A 205 7.28 6.64 6.55
N VAL A 206 6.60 7.35 7.44
CA VAL A 206 5.46 8.22 7.08
C VAL A 206 5.90 9.36 6.16
N ALA A 207 7.02 10.02 6.44
CA ALA A 207 7.55 11.08 5.59
C ALA A 207 7.94 10.54 4.20
N SER A 208 8.57 9.38 4.15
CA SER A 208 8.93 8.66 2.93
C SER A 208 7.69 8.31 2.10
N LEU A 209 6.64 7.79 2.74
CA LEU A 209 5.36 7.50 2.10
C LEU A 209 4.71 8.78 1.53
N LEU A 210 4.71 9.88 2.29
CA LEU A 210 4.15 11.16 1.84
C LEU A 210 4.91 11.74 0.64
N LEU A 211 6.24 11.62 0.62
CA LEU A 211 7.08 12.03 -0.50
C LEU A 211 6.84 11.18 -1.76
N ALA A 212 6.72 9.86 -1.60
CA ALA A 212 6.37 8.97 -2.72
C ALA A 212 4.98 9.25 -3.27
N MET A 213 3.99 9.48 -2.39
CA MET A 213 2.65 9.91 -2.78
C MET A 213 2.66 11.24 -3.51
N TYR A 214 3.46 12.21 -3.06
CA TYR A 214 3.63 13.48 -3.73
C TYR A 214 4.19 13.32 -5.16
N GLY A 215 5.19 12.45 -5.34
CA GLY A 215 5.71 12.10 -6.67
C GLY A 215 4.64 11.48 -7.58
N LEU A 216 3.82 10.54 -7.07
CA LEU A 216 2.71 9.98 -7.84
C LEU A 216 1.61 11.00 -8.15
N PHE A 217 1.34 11.93 -7.24
CA PHE A 217 0.40 13.02 -7.49
C PHE A 217 0.89 13.95 -8.59
N ALA A 218 2.19 14.31 -8.60
CA ALA A 218 2.78 15.06 -9.69
C ALA A 218 2.67 14.30 -11.02
N MET A 219 2.95 12.99 -11.01
CA MET A 219 2.79 12.12 -12.18
C MET A 219 1.34 12.10 -12.70
N MET A 220 0.36 11.97 -11.81
CA MET A 220 -1.07 11.97 -12.14
C MET A 220 -1.52 13.32 -12.70
N ALA A 221 -1.08 14.43 -12.11
CA ALA A 221 -1.38 15.76 -12.61
C ALA A 221 -0.79 15.99 -14.01
N MET A 222 0.42 15.46 -14.25
CA MET A 222 1.10 15.53 -15.53
C MET A 222 0.44 14.66 -16.61
N THR A 223 -0.19 13.55 -16.22
CA THR A 223 -0.82 12.59 -17.16
C THR A 223 -2.33 12.71 -17.27
N TYR A 224 -2.93 13.72 -16.62
CA TYR A 224 -4.38 13.88 -16.52
C TYR A 224 -5.08 13.81 -17.88
N ASP A 225 -4.68 14.69 -18.79
CA ASP A 225 -5.31 14.87 -20.10
C ASP A 225 -5.17 13.60 -20.97
N VAL A 226 -4.06 12.88 -20.81
CA VAL A 226 -3.74 11.68 -21.62
C VAL A 226 -4.48 10.44 -21.09
N LEU A 227 -4.71 10.37 -19.78
CA LEU A 227 -5.17 9.15 -19.11
C LEU A 227 -6.60 9.22 -18.56
N GLU A 228 -7.37 10.24 -18.93
CA GLU A 228 -8.75 10.42 -18.45
C GLU A 228 -9.61 9.18 -18.70
N HIS A 229 -9.49 8.56 -19.87
CA HIS A 229 -10.26 7.37 -20.26
C HIS A 229 -9.91 6.10 -19.47
N TYR A 230 -8.68 6.00 -18.93
CA TYR A 230 -8.19 4.80 -18.22
C TYR A 230 -8.53 4.76 -16.73
N ARG A 231 -9.40 5.68 -16.26
CA ARG A 231 -9.86 5.76 -14.86
C ARG A 231 -8.69 5.82 -13.86
N CYS A 232 -7.59 6.48 -14.22
CA CYS A 232 -6.39 6.49 -13.40
C CYS A 232 -6.61 7.06 -11.99
N TYR A 233 -7.57 7.98 -11.81
CA TYR A 233 -7.96 8.48 -10.47
C TYR A 233 -8.52 7.38 -9.57
N SER A 234 -9.39 6.52 -10.09
CA SER A 234 -9.96 5.43 -9.31
C SER A 234 -8.89 4.42 -8.94
N LYS A 235 -7.97 4.11 -9.87
CA LYS A 235 -6.79 3.26 -9.62
C LYS A 235 -5.91 3.85 -8.53
N PHE A 236 -5.63 5.15 -8.62
CA PHE A 236 -4.84 5.89 -7.64
C PHE A 236 -5.48 5.89 -6.24
N TRP A 237 -6.77 6.23 -6.14
CA TRP A 237 -7.47 6.28 -4.85
C TRP A 237 -7.62 4.91 -4.20
N MET A 238 -7.76 3.84 -4.98
CA MET A 238 -7.76 2.48 -4.47
C MET A 238 -6.44 2.16 -3.75
N ILE A 239 -5.32 2.39 -4.43
CA ILE A 239 -3.97 2.10 -3.90
C ILE A 239 -3.68 2.98 -2.69
N LYS A 240 -3.86 4.30 -2.84
CA LYS A 240 -3.64 5.27 -1.78
C LYS A 240 -4.51 4.98 -0.56
N GLY A 241 -5.79 4.69 -0.78
CA GLY A 241 -6.74 4.36 0.27
C GLY A 241 -6.27 3.15 1.07
N THR A 242 -5.78 2.11 0.40
CA THR A 242 -5.32 0.90 1.06
C THR A 242 -4.05 1.15 1.89
N PHE A 243 -3.07 1.88 1.36
CA PHE A 243 -1.83 2.16 2.10
C PHE A 243 -2.03 3.12 3.26
N ILE A 244 -2.83 4.18 3.08
CA ILE A 244 -3.19 5.06 4.19
C ILE A 244 -3.92 4.26 5.27
N ALA A 245 -4.87 3.39 4.89
CA ALA A 245 -5.55 2.54 5.84
C ALA A 245 -4.58 1.57 6.55
N ASN A 246 -3.59 1.00 5.86
CA ASN A 246 -2.63 0.11 6.50
C ASN A 246 -1.71 0.85 7.49
N THR A 247 -1.06 1.94 7.06
CA THR A 247 -0.07 2.65 7.88
C THR A 247 -0.73 3.53 8.95
N ALA A 248 -1.71 4.36 8.59
CA ALA A 248 -2.27 5.35 9.51
C ALA A 248 -3.04 4.69 10.67
N ILE A 249 -3.83 3.66 10.37
CA ILE A 249 -4.63 2.96 11.38
C ILE A 249 -3.72 2.24 12.37
N PHE A 250 -2.64 1.60 11.90
CA PHE A 250 -1.67 0.98 12.80
C PHE A 250 -1.05 1.99 13.76
N ARG A 251 -0.65 3.17 13.24
CA ARG A 251 -0.07 4.23 14.07
C ARG A 251 -1.07 4.81 15.07
N ILE A 252 -2.33 4.94 14.67
CA ILE A 252 -3.42 5.39 15.56
C ILE A 252 -3.66 4.34 16.65
N ALA A 253 -3.84 3.07 16.28
CA ALA A 253 -4.07 1.97 17.22
C ALA A 253 -2.93 1.84 18.24
N ARG A 254 -1.67 1.98 17.80
CA ARG A 254 -0.49 1.94 18.67
C ARG A 254 -0.46 3.06 19.71
N ARG A 255 -1.04 4.24 19.42
CA ARG A 255 -1.16 5.34 20.41
C ARG A 255 -2.19 5.03 21.50
N PHE A 256 -3.24 4.28 21.17
CA PHE A 256 -4.28 3.91 22.12
C PHE A 256 -3.90 2.69 22.99
N MET A 257 -3.08 1.78 22.47
CA MET A 257 -2.62 0.59 23.21
C MET A 257 -1.36 0.90 24.04
N GLN A 258 -1.54 1.20 25.32
CA GLN A 258 -0.46 1.64 26.20
C GLN A 258 0.21 0.50 26.99
N HIS A 259 -0.45 -0.64 27.14
CA HIS A 259 -0.03 -1.69 28.07
C HIS A 259 -0.07 -3.09 27.44
N ASP A 260 0.87 -3.93 27.87
CA ASP A 260 0.85 -5.37 27.58
C ASP A 260 -0.29 -6.03 28.36
N VAL A 261 -0.87 -7.10 27.81
CA VAL A 261 -1.98 -7.83 28.43
C VAL A 261 -1.58 -9.27 28.66
N LEU A 262 -1.65 -9.71 29.92
CA LEU A 262 -1.52 -11.13 30.29
C LEU A 262 -2.89 -11.78 30.26
N THR A 263 -3.03 -12.89 29.53
CA THR A 263 -4.25 -13.70 29.53
C THR A 263 -3.85 -15.16 29.79
N GLY A 264 -4.22 -15.69 30.95
CA GLY A 264 -3.70 -16.98 31.42
C GLY A 264 -2.17 -16.95 31.55
N ASN A 265 -1.49 -17.91 30.90
CA ASN A 265 -0.03 -18.01 30.88
C ASN A 265 0.61 -17.34 29.64
N THR A 266 -0.17 -16.57 28.87
CA THR A 266 0.30 -15.95 27.62
C THR A 266 0.36 -14.44 27.73
N CYS A 267 1.41 -13.84 27.14
CA CYS A 267 1.64 -12.39 27.15
C CYS A 267 1.43 -11.81 25.75
N TYR A 268 0.50 -10.86 25.64
CA TYR A 268 0.23 -10.14 24.40
C TYR A 268 0.83 -8.75 24.50
N ALA A 269 1.86 -8.50 23.68
CA ALA A 269 2.50 -7.19 23.62
C ALA A 269 1.53 -6.12 23.11
N LYS A 270 1.65 -4.89 23.62
CA LYS A 270 0.83 -3.75 23.20
C LYS A 270 0.81 -3.53 21.67
N ASP A 271 1.94 -3.79 21.01
CA ASP A 271 2.08 -3.63 19.56
C ASP A 271 1.28 -4.69 18.78
N THR A 272 1.14 -5.90 19.34
CA THR A 272 0.32 -6.97 18.75
C THR A 272 -1.16 -6.66 18.86
N LEU A 273 -1.61 -6.15 20.01
CA LEU A 273 -2.99 -5.68 20.20
C LEU A 273 -3.32 -4.51 19.27
N ALA A 274 -2.39 -3.56 19.13
CA ALA A 274 -2.52 -2.48 18.15
C ALA A 274 -2.58 -3.02 16.71
N GLY A 275 -1.76 -4.03 16.39
CA GLY A 275 -1.80 -4.74 15.12
C GLY A 275 -3.14 -5.42 14.85
N ALA A 276 -3.74 -6.04 15.86
CA ALA A 276 -5.05 -6.68 15.76
C ALA A 276 -6.15 -5.67 15.42
N TRP A 277 -6.25 -4.59 16.21
CA TRP A 277 -7.20 -3.50 15.96
C TRP A 277 -7.02 -2.86 14.59
N ALA A 278 -5.76 -2.61 14.21
CA ALA A 278 -5.45 -2.07 12.90
C ALA A 278 -5.86 -3.02 11.79
N GLY A 279 -5.60 -4.32 11.94
CA GLY A 279 -6.02 -5.36 11.01
C GLY A 279 -7.52 -5.35 10.76
N VAL A 280 -8.33 -5.29 11.82
CA VAL A 280 -9.80 -5.20 11.70
C VAL A 280 -10.22 -4.01 10.85
N LEU A 281 -9.78 -2.81 11.23
CA LEU A 281 -10.20 -1.59 10.56
C LEU A 281 -9.68 -1.52 9.11
N THR A 282 -8.43 -1.94 8.85
CA THR A 282 -7.87 -1.99 7.50
C THR A 282 -8.65 -2.96 6.61
N VAL A 283 -8.97 -4.17 7.09
CA VAL A 283 -9.76 -5.16 6.34
C VAL A 283 -11.17 -4.63 6.04
N VAL A 284 -11.82 -3.98 7.00
CA VAL A 284 -13.14 -3.37 6.79
C VAL A 284 -13.09 -2.27 5.73
N ILE A 285 -12.05 -1.42 5.74
CA ILE A 285 -11.85 -0.40 4.70
C ILE A 285 -11.50 -1.02 3.34
N CYS A 286 -10.87 -2.20 3.31
CA CYS A 286 -10.62 -2.90 2.06
C CYS A 286 -11.90 -3.37 1.36
N LEU A 287 -13.06 -3.48 2.05
CA LEU A 287 -14.33 -3.82 1.41
C LEU A 287 -14.76 -2.81 0.33
N PRO A 288 -14.99 -1.51 0.65
CA PRO A 288 -15.32 -0.53 -0.38
C PRO A 288 -14.20 -0.34 -1.40
N LEU A 289 -12.92 -0.49 -1.00
CA LEU A 289 -11.79 -0.40 -1.92
C LEU A 289 -11.74 -1.57 -2.91
N SER A 290 -12.25 -2.75 -2.54
CA SER A 290 -12.36 -3.91 -3.43
C SER A 290 -13.43 -3.70 -4.50
N VAL A 291 -14.54 -3.04 -4.15
CA VAL A 291 -15.55 -2.60 -5.12
C VAL A 291 -14.97 -1.55 -6.05
N LEU A 292 -14.27 -0.56 -5.51
CA LEU A 292 -13.58 0.47 -6.29
C LEU A 292 -12.53 -0.15 -7.22
N CYS A 293 -11.79 -1.17 -6.76
CA CYS A 293 -10.81 -1.89 -7.56
C CYS A 293 -11.47 -2.52 -8.80
N ARG A 294 -12.58 -3.24 -8.63
CA ARG A 294 -13.33 -3.82 -9.75
C ARG A 294 -13.84 -2.77 -10.75
N TYR A 295 -14.18 -1.58 -10.29
CA TYR A 295 -14.54 -0.46 -11.16
C TYR A 295 -13.32 0.15 -11.87
N ALA A 296 -12.21 0.28 -11.15
CA ALA A 296 -11.02 0.96 -11.60
C ALA A 296 -10.24 0.17 -12.66
N PHE A 297 -10.13 -1.15 -12.52
CA PHE A 297 -9.39 -2.01 -13.44
C PHE A 297 -10.37 -2.77 -14.32
N THR A 298 -10.24 -2.65 -15.64
CA THR A 298 -11.13 -3.33 -16.58
C THR A 298 -10.32 -4.10 -17.62
N SER A 299 -10.90 -5.12 -18.25
CA SER A 299 -10.22 -5.84 -19.35
C SER A 299 -9.99 -4.95 -20.58
N GLN A 300 -10.80 -3.89 -20.74
CA GLN A 300 -10.67 -2.91 -21.83
C GLN A 300 -9.35 -2.14 -21.77
N ASP A 301 -8.75 -2.01 -20.58
CA ASP A 301 -7.43 -1.40 -20.40
C ASP A 301 -6.32 -2.12 -21.19
N PHE A 302 -6.58 -3.35 -21.65
CA PHE A 302 -5.65 -4.16 -22.45
C PHE A 302 -5.90 -4.09 -23.96
N GLU A 303 -7.08 -3.64 -24.40
CA GLU A 303 -7.50 -3.62 -25.81
C GLU A 303 -7.17 -2.29 -26.50
N GLY A 304 -7.27 -1.17 -25.79
CA GLY A 304 -7.19 0.19 -26.37
C GLY A 304 -5.81 0.61 -26.90
N TYR A 305 -4.76 -0.19 -26.71
CA TYR A 305 -3.40 0.25 -27.07
C TYR A 305 -3.09 0.22 -28.57
N GLY A 306 -3.77 -0.64 -29.34
CA GLY A 306 -3.57 -0.67 -30.80
C GLY A 306 -4.03 0.61 -31.50
N LEU A 307 -5.08 1.24 -30.99
CA LEU A 307 -5.75 2.37 -31.66
C LEU A 307 -4.98 3.69 -31.52
N LEU A 308 -4.33 3.94 -30.38
CA LEU A 308 -3.52 5.16 -30.19
C LEU A 308 -2.23 5.13 -31.02
N GLN A 309 -1.69 3.95 -31.31
CA GLN A 309 -0.55 3.81 -32.24
C GLN A 309 -0.99 4.07 -33.69
N GLU A 310 -2.16 3.58 -34.10
CA GLU A 310 -2.69 3.82 -35.45
C GLU A 310 -3.09 5.29 -35.70
N GLU A 311 -3.62 6.01 -34.70
CA GLU A 311 -3.93 7.44 -34.85
C GLU A 311 -2.68 8.34 -34.87
N ALA A 312 -1.58 7.88 -34.27
CA ALA A 312 -0.32 8.62 -34.23
C ALA A 312 0.53 8.45 -35.50
N GLU A 313 0.24 7.47 -36.37
CA GLU A 313 0.88 7.39 -37.68
C GLU A 313 0.28 8.46 -38.61
N PRO A 314 1.04 9.51 -38.96
CA PRO A 314 0.56 10.49 -39.92
C PRO A 314 0.31 9.76 -41.23
N LYS A 315 -0.93 9.79 -41.71
CA LYS A 315 -1.28 9.29 -43.05
C LYS A 315 -0.40 10.02 -44.07
N GLN A 316 0.70 9.38 -44.47
CA GLN A 316 1.53 9.85 -45.57
C GLN A 316 0.65 9.82 -46.82
N LYS A 317 0.25 11.01 -47.27
CA LYS A 317 -0.37 11.23 -48.58
C LYS A 317 0.71 11.65 -49.56
#